data_AF-A0A1D1YWZ6-F1
#
_entry.id   AF-A0A1D1YWZ6-F1
#
_cell.length_a   1.000
_cell.length_b   1.000
_cell.length_c   1.000
_cell.angle_alpha   90.00
_cell.angle_beta   90.00
_cell.angle_gamma   90.00
#
_symmetry.space_group_name_H-M   'P 1'
#
loop_
_entity.id
_entity.type
_entity.pdbx_description
1 polymer ?
#
loop_
_entity_poly.entity_id
_entity_poly.type
_entity_poly.pdbx_seq_one_letter_code
_entity_poly.pdbx_strand_id
1 'polypeptide(L)'
;KASRMFLALKSSHFKKLLEQTEKDSNSIVFHMEGVTYNCFHKLLYFIYTGRIDNNLSYNELIELYNESNWREINDLKEIINCKIIKFMNENTWDELLLLGWRT
;
A
#
# COMPACT_ATOMS: atom_id res chain seq x y z
N LYS A 1 6.00 -3.36 -15.38
CA LYS A 1 6.20 -4.82 -15.22
C LYS A 1 6.73 -5.08 -13.81
N ALA A 2 6.28 -6.14 -13.15
CA ALA A 2 6.71 -6.49 -11.79
C ALA A 2 6.87 -8.02 -11.69
N SER A 3 7.83 -8.47 -10.88
CA SER A 3 8.02 -9.87 -10.51
C SER A 3 6.91 -10.36 -9.59
N ARG A 4 6.26 -11.47 -9.99
CA ARG A 4 5.22 -12.15 -9.20
C ARG A 4 5.73 -12.56 -7.82
N MET A 5 6.98 -13.02 -7.75
CA MET A 5 7.59 -13.53 -6.52
C MET A 5 7.69 -12.45 -5.44
N PHE A 6 8.16 -11.25 -5.80
CA PHE A 6 8.27 -10.14 -4.84
C PHE A 6 6.91 -9.64 -4.36
N LEU A 7 5.92 -9.56 -5.27
CA LEU A 7 4.55 -9.17 -4.92
C LEU A 7 3.91 -10.16 -3.93
N ALA A 8 3.97 -11.46 -4.23
CA ALA A 8 3.40 -12.49 -3.37
C ALA A 8 4.09 -12.61 -2.01
N LEU A 9 5.39 -12.34 -1.94
CA LEU A 9 6.16 -12.40 -0.70
C LEU A 9 5.82 -11.25 0.25
N LYS A 10 5.51 -10.06 -0.27
CA LYS A 10 5.25 -8.85 0.52
C LYS A 10 3.78 -8.51 0.73
N SER A 11 2.86 -9.14 -0.01
CA SER A 11 1.43 -8.88 0.06
C SER A 11 0.65 -10.18 0.04
N SER A 12 -0.07 -10.45 1.13
CA SER A 12 -0.96 -11.61 1.22
C SER A 12 -2.10 -11.54 0.19
N HIS A 13 -2.58 -10.32 -0.11
CA HIS A 13 -3.56 -10.08 -1.15
C HIS A 13 -3.03 -10.48 -2.54
N PHE A 14 -1.84 -10.02 -2.93
CA PHE A 14 -1.25 -10.40 -4.21
C PHE A 14 -0.92 -11.88 -4.29
N LYS A 15 -0.52 -12.51 -3.19
CA LYS A 15 -0.31 -13.95 -3.15
C LYS A 15 -1.59 -14.71 -3.51
N LYS A 16 -2.71 -14.42 -2.82
CA LYS A 16 -4.02 -15.03 -3.12
C LYS A 16 -4.46 -14.78 -4.56
N LEU A 17 -4.30 -13.54 -5.04
CA LEU A 17 -4.67 -13.15 -6.40
C LEU A 17 -3.86 -13.93 -7.46
N LEU A 18 -2.54 -14.07 -7.26
CA LEU A 18 -1.67 -14.78 -8.19
C LEU A 18 -1.96 -16.29 -8.20
N GLU A 19 -2.15 -16.90 -7.02
CA GLU A 19 -2.50 -18.32 -6.88
C GLU A 19 -3.83 -18.66 -7.56
N GLN A 20 -4.83 -17.77 -7.52
CA GLN A 20 -6.10 -17.95 -8.23
C GLN A 20 -5.97 -17.85 -9.76
N THR A 21 -5.00 -17.07 -10.24
CA THR A 21 -4.87 -16.75 -11.67
C THR A 21 -3.91 -17.69 -12.42
N GLU A 22 -3.11 -18.49 -11.70
CA GLU A 22 -2.13 -19.43 -12.29
C GLU A 22 -2.72 -20.55 -13.16
N LYS A 23 -4.06 -20.68 -13.25
CA LYS A 23 -4.68 -21.77 -14.01
C LYS A 23 -4.58 -21.64 -15.54
N ASP A 24 -4.49 -20.45 -16.16
CA ASP A 24 -4.78 -20.37 -17.62
C ASP A 24 -4.04 -19.32 -18.49
N SER A 25 -2.94 -18.65 -18.08
CA SER A 25 -2.30 -17.69 -19.01
C SER A 25 -0.81 -17.36 -18.82
N ASN A 26 -0.08 -17.32 -19.96
CA ASN A 26 1.34 -16.92 -20.06
C ASN A 26 1.60 -15.43 -19.79
N SER A 27 0.56 -14.59 -19.83
CA SER A 27 0.65 -13.17 -19.47
C SER A 27 -0.62 -12.74 -18.73
N ILE A 28 -0.46 -12.36 -17.47
CA ILE A 28 -1.55 -11.87 -16.63
C ILE A 28 -1.41 -10.36 -16.52
N VAL A 29 -2.44 -9.62 -16.92
CA VAL A 29 -2.55 -8.17 -16.76
C VAL A 29 -3.65 -7.89 -15.77
N PHE A 30 -3.32 -7.21 -14.67
CA PHE A 30 -4.30 -6.76 -13.67
C PHE A 30 -4.61 -5.30 -13.89
N HIS A 31 -5.89 -4.98 -14.06
CA HIS A 31 -6.38 -3.61 -14.01
C HIS A 31 -6.66 -3.26 -12.55
N MET A 32 -6.06 -2.16 -12.09
CA MET A 32 -6.26 -1.65 -10.75
C MET A 32 -7.04 -0.35 -10.84
N GLU A 33 -8.24 -0.35 -10.28
CA GLU A 33 -9.11 0.82 -10.19
C GLU A 33 -9.01 1.44 -8.79
N GLY A 34 -9.25 2.75 -8.68
CA GLY A 34 -9.29 3.45 -7.40
C GLY A 34 -7.93 3.88 -6.82
N VAL A 35 -6.80 3.48 -7.43
CA VAL A 35 -5.45 3.90 -7.00
C VAL A 35 -4.81 4.85 -8.01
N THR A 36 -4.20 5.93 -7.52
CA THR A 36 -3.40 6.79 -8.40
C THR A 36 -2.11 6.09 -8.82
N TYR A 37 -1.64 6.35 -10.04
CA TYR A 37 -0.37 5.78 -10.52
C TYR A 37 0.79 6.11 -9.57
N ASN A 38 0.82 7.32 -9.03
CA ASN A 38 1.86 7.78 -8.11
C ASN A 38 1.88 6.97 -6.80
N CYS A 39 0.71 6.76 -6.20
CA CYS A 39 0.58 5.93 -4.99
C CYS A 39 1.00 4.48 -5.26
N PHE A 40 0.51 3.89 -6.35
CA PHE A 40 0.85 2.53 -6.72
C PHE A 40 2.35 2.35 -7.02
N HIS A 41 2.96 3.33 -7.70
CA HIS A 41 4.39 3.33 -7.97
C HIS A 41 5.22 3.37 -6.68
N LYS A 42 4.84 4.18 -5.69
CA LYS A 42 5.49 4.24 -4.37
C LYS A 42 5.34 2.93 -3.60
N LEU A 43 4.17 2.31 -3.67
CA LEU A 43 3.92 1.01 -3.07
C LEU A 43 4.82 -0.06 -3.71
N LEU A 44 4.95 -0.09 -5.04
CA LEU A 44 5.88 -0.98 -5.73
C LEU A 44 7.33 -0.69 -5.32
N TYR A 45 7.74 0.57 -5.28
CA TYR A 45 9.07 0.96 -4.84
C TYR A 45 9.39 0.39 -3.45
N PHE A 46 8.45 0.47 -2.51
CA PHE A 46 8.60 -0.14 -1.20
C PHE A 46 8.72 -1.67 -1.27
N ILE A 47 7.89 -2.36 -2.06
CA ILE A 47 7.97 -3.83 -2.21
C ILE A 47 9.36 -4.28 -2.67
N TYR A 48 9.99 -3.55 -3.59
CA TYR A 48 11.30 -3.92 -4.12
C TYR A 48 12.48 -3.49 -3.26
N THR A 49 12.37 -2.35 -2.57
CA THR A 49 13.52 -1.73 -1.89
C THR A 49 13.44 -1.81 -0.37
N GLY A 50 12.25 -2.05 0.19
CA GLY A 50 11.93 -1.89 1.61
C GLY A 50 11.99 -0.44 2.09
N ARG A 51 12.06 0.55 1.18
CA ARG A 51 12.19 1.97 1.51
C ARG A 51 10.97 2.75 1.09
N ILE A 52 10.69 3.83 1.83
CA ILE A 52 9.65 4.79 1.52
C ILE A 52 10.29 6.17 1.38
N ASP A 53 9.73 7.02 0.51
CA ASP A 53 10.16 8.40 0.40
C ASP A 53 9.99 9.13 1.75
N ASN A 54 10.93 10.01 2.08
CA ASN A 54 10.92 10.77 3.32
C ASN A 54 10.09 12.04 3.21
N ASN A 55 9.92 12.59 2.01
CA ASN A 55 9.21 13.83 1.77
C ASN A 55 7.78 13.59 1.26
N LEU A 56 7.04 12.70 1.91
CA LEU A 56 5.62 12.48 1.61
C LEU A 56 4.75 13.50 2.33
N SER A 57 3.81 14.09 1.61
CA SER A 57 2.76 14.91 2.21
C SER A 57 1.80 14.05 3.04
N TYR A 58 1.04 14.69 3.94
CA TYR A 58 0.04 13.99 4.76
C TYR A 58 -0.99 13.23 3.91
N ASN A 59 -1.51 13.86 2.86
CA ASN A 59 -2.49 13.23 1.95
C ASN A 59 -1.90 12.01 1.24
N GLU A 60 -0.64 12.08 0.80
CA GLU A 60 0.03 10.92 0.19
C GLU A 60 0.26 9.78 1.20
N LEU A 61 0.55 10.10 2.47
CA LEU A 61 0.67 9.10 3.52
C LEU A 61 -0.67 8.39 3.78
N ILE A 62 -1.77 9.12 3.80
CA ILE A 62 -3.12 8.56 3.99
C ILE A 62 -3.51 7.68 2.79
N GLU A 63 -3.24 8.13 1.56
CA GLU A 63 -3.49 7.33 0.35
C GLU A 63 -2.67 6.04 0.37
N LEU A 64 -1.37 6.12 0.70
CA LEU A 64 -0.51 4.94 0.83
C LEU A 64 -0.94 4.02 1.98
N TYR A 65 -1.42 4.58 3.09
CA TYR A 65 -1.93 3.80 4.21
C TYR A 65 -3.11 2.94 3.75
N ASN A 66 -4.11 3.56 3.11
CA ASN A 66 -5.28 2.86 2.59
C ASN A 66 -4.88 1.76 1.61
N GLU A 67 -4.02 2.05 0.65
CA GLU A 67 -3.54 1.04 -0.33
C GLU A 67 -2.74 -0.09 0.33
N SER A 68 -1.91 0.24 1.33
CA SER A 68 -1.16 -0.78 2.08
C SER A 68 -2.09 -1.70 2.86
N ASN A 69 -3.18 -1.15 3.41
CA ASN A 69 -4.20 -1.92 4.12
C ASN A 69 -5.00 -2.80 3.16
N TRP A 70 -5.50 -2.23 2.05
CA TRP A 70 -6.24 -2.96 1.01
C TRP A 70 -5.44 -4.13 0.44
N ARG A 71 -4.13 -3.97 0.31
CA ARG A 71 -3.22 -4.97 -0.27
C ARG A 71 -2.54 -5.84 0.80
N GLU A 72 -2.94 -5.75 2.05
CA GLU A 72 -2.41 -6.56 3.16
C GLU A 72 -0.87 -6.49 3.25
N ILE A 73 -0.26 -5.29 3.12
CA ILE A 73 1.20 -5.05 3.25
C ILE A 73 1.50 -4.49 4.64
N ASN A 74 1.58 -5.37 5.64
CA ASN A 74 1.68 -4.96 7.04
C ASN A 74 2.95 -4.14 7.35
N ASP A 75 4.12 -4.54 6.83
CA ASP A 75 5.38 -3.80 7.01
C ASP A 75 5.25 -2.33 6.59
N LEU A 76 4.59 -2.08 5.46
CA LEU A 76 4.39 -0.74 4.91
C LEU A 76 3.41 0.06 5.78
N LYS A 77 2.31 -0.59 6.19
CA LYS A 77 1.28 0.00 7.05
C LYS A 77 1.86 0.51 8.37
N GLU A 78 2.71 -0.29 9.01
CA GLU A 78 3.38 0.09 10.27
C GLU A 78 4.29 1.31 10.09
N ILE A 79 5.12 1.31 9.04
CA ILE A 79 6.02 2.42 8.74
C ILE A 79 5.24 3.71 8.47
N ILE A 80 4.14 3.62 7.72
CA ILE A 80 3.30 4.77 7.41
C ILE A 80 2.62 5.29 8.68
N ASN A 81 2.11 4.41 9.55
CA ASN A 81 1.54 4.82 10.84
C ASN A 81 2.54 5.63 11.68
N CYS A 82 3.78 5.18 11.78
CA CYS A 82 4.83 5.93 12.48
C CYS A 82 5.10 7.31 11.85
N LYS A 83 4.90 7.47 10.54
CA LYS A 83 5.02 8.77 9.87
C LYS A 83 3.80 9.65 10.09
N ILE A 84 2.58 9.11 9.96
CA ILE A 84 1.32 9.84 10.16
C ILE A 84 1.25 10.40 11.58
N ILE A 85 1.67 9.65 12.61
CA ILE A 85 1.67 10.11 14.01
C ILE A 85 2.51 11.38 14.18
N LYS A 86 3.56 11.59 13.37
CA LYS A 86 4.38 12.82 13.44
C LYS A 86 3.66 14.07 12.91
N PHE A 87 2.61 13.89 12.11
CA PHE A 87 1.76 14.97 11.63
C PHE A 87 0.56 15.24 12.55
N MET A 88 0.39 14.43 13.60
CA MET A 88 -0.72 14.53 14.54
C MET A 88 -0.63 15.85 15.34
N ASN A 89 -1.68 16.65 15.23
CA ASN A 89 -1.90 17.89 15.95
C ASN A 89 -3.41 18.01 16.27
N GLU A 90 -3.79 19.07 17.00
CA GLU A 90 -5.19 19.29 17.41
C GLU A 90 -6.18 19.31 16.25
N ASN A 91 -5.75 19.72 15.05
CA ASN A 91 -6.61 19.82 13.87
C ASN A 91 -6.71 18.52 13.04
N THR A 92 -5.83 17.54 13.29
CA THR A 92 -5.74 16.30 12.50
C THR A 92 -6.17 15.07 13.30
N TRP A 93 -6.39 15.24 14.61
CA TRP A 93 -6.78 14.16 15.52
C TRP A 93 -8.10 13.49 15.13
N ASP A 94 -9.10 14.29 14.75
CA ASP A 94 -10.42 13.78 14.36
C ASP A 94 -10.36 12.95 13.07
N GLU A 95 -9.59 13.41 12.07
CA GLU A 95 -9.39 12.66 10.82
C GLU A 95 -8.69 11.32 11.08
N LEU A 96 -7.70 11.30 11.97
CA LEU A 96 -6.94 10.11 12.30
C LEU A 96 -7.79 9.10 13.10
N LEU A 97 -8.65 9.58 14.02
CA LEU A 97 -9.67 8.78 14.69
C LEU A 97 -10.62 8.12 13.67
N LEU A 98 -11.13 8.91 12.71
CA LEU A 98 -12.00 8.41 11.65
C LEU A 98 -11.29 7.39 10.75
N LEU A 99 -10.00 7.59 10.50
CA LEU A 99 -9.18 6.66 9.72
C LEU A 99 -9.09 5.30 10.44
N GLY A 100 -8.73 5.30 11.72
CA GLY A 100 -8.63 4.09 12.53
C GLY A 100 -9.97 3.35 12.67
N TRP A 101 -11.09 4.07 12.78
CA TRP A 101 -12.42 3.46 12.87
C TRP A 101 -12.88 2.76 11.59
N ARG A 102 -12.43 3.21 10.42
CA ARG A 102 -12.82 2.64 9.11
C ARG A 102 -12.02 1.40 8.71
N THR A 103 -11.02 1.02 9.52
CA THR A 103 -10.10 -0.09 9.23
C THR A 103 -10.58 -1.39 9.85
#